data_AF-A0A2W5KGA1-F1
#
_entry.id   AF-A0A2W5KGA1-F1
#
_cell.length_a   1.000
_cell.length_b   1.000
_cell.length_c   1.000
_cell.angle_alpha   90.00
_cell.angle_beta   90.00
_cell.angle_gamma   90.00
#
_symmetry.space_group_name_H-M   'P 1'
#
loop_
_entity.id
_entity.type
_entity.pdbx_description
1 polymer ?
#
loop_
_entity_poly.entity_id
_entity_poly.type
_entity_poly.pdbx_seq_one_letter_code
_entity_poly.pdbx_strand_id
1 'polypeptide(L)'
;MSLGPSFRVSTAFVAGGFAVLAAVLVIGLGQDLWRAVPDMTPQVSWLMPETTPLRIGALRAAGRPETAALYALMVALCFGLIGALVAGGFAWGVMNKGATVLGVDKALRYLTALAFLYGVSTGLEVILHLVRITPQGGLHAIPGLWFFAMIPSAAILGRIGALIAHDAGALIAIAIAGEPTRLAELVATAEETRGAKSLEARLARLLAARRPVI
;
A
#
# COMPACT_ATOMS: atom_id res chain seq x y z
N MET A 1 -8.11 5.37 29.99
CA MET A 1 -7.13 5.88 29.01
C MET A 1 -6.22 4.72 28.62
N SER A 2 -6.27 4.28 27.35
CA SER A 2 -5.40 3.20 26.87
C SER A 2 -3.99 3.76 26.64
N LEU A 3 -3.00 3.21 27.35
CA LEU A 3 -1.57 3.55 27.28
C LEU A 3 -0.84 2.91 26.07
N GLY A 4 -1.58 2.51 25.04
CA GLY A 4 -1.02 1.90 23.84
C GLY A 4 -0.58 2.92 22.78
N PRO A 5 0.45 2.62 21.96
CA PRO A 5 0.79 3.44 20.80
C PRO A 5 -0.42 3.57 19.86
N SER A 6 -0.64 4.77 19.32
CA SER A 6 -1.73 5.01 18.37
C SER A 6 -1.61 4.10 17.15
N PHE A 7 -2.74 3.70 16.54
CA PHE A 7 -2.76 2.81 15.36
C PHE A 7 -1.84 3.31 14.22
N ARG A 8 -1.74 4.63 14.04
CA ARG A 8 -0.82 5.26 13.05
C ARG A 8 0.65 4.98 13.35
N VAL A 9 1.02 5.00 14.63
CA VAL A 9 2.38 4.75 15.11
C VAL A 9 2.70 3.26 14.99
N SER A 10 1.79 2.40 15.42
CA SER A 10 1.95 0.94 15.31
C SER A 10 2.13 0.48 13.86
N THR A 11 1.28 0.94 12.94
CA THR A 11 1.39 0.60 11.51
C THR A 11 2.66 1.15 10.87
N ALA A 12 3.13 2.34 11.28
CA ALA A 12 4.41 2.89 10.82
C ALA A 12 5.60 2.05 11.31
N PHE A 13 5.58 1.62 12.58
CA PHE A 13 6.62 0.72 13.11
C PHE A 13 6.64 -0.63 12.40
N VAL A 14 5.49 -1.23 12.14
CA VAL A 14 5.41 -2.51 11.40
C VAL A 14 5.94 -2.34 9.97
N ALA A 15 5.51 -1.30 9.25
CA ALA A 15 5.96 -1.05 7.88
C ALA A 15 7.47 -0.72 7.81
N GLY A 16 7.97 0.07 8.76
CA GLY A 16 9.40 0.41 8.86
C GLY A 16 10.26 -0.80 9.24
N GLY A 17 9.83 -1.59 10.23
CA GLY A 17 10.49 -2.82 10.64
C GLY A 17 10.54 -3.84 9.50
N PHE A 18 9.45 -4.00 8.76
CA PHE A 18 9.43 -4.79 7.53
C PHE A 18 10.48 -4.31 6.53
N ALA A 19 10.53 -3.01 6.24
CA ALA A 19 11.46 -2.48 5.24
C ALA A 19 12.92 -2.74 5.61
N VAL A 20 13.27 -2.57 6.89
CA VAL A 20 14.62 -2.87 7.41
C VAL A 20 14.93 -4.37 7.29
N LEU A 21 14.04 -5.24 7.76
CA LEU A 21 14.24 -6.69 7.72
C LEU A 21 14.34 -7.22 6.27
N ALA A 22 13.49 -6.73 5.38
CA ALA A 22 13.50 -7.08 3.97
C ALA A 22 14.79 -6.61 3.28
N ALA A 23 15.29 -5.40 3.60
CA ALA A 23 16.56 -4.90 3.10
C ALA A 23 17.74 -5.77 3.57
N VAL A 24 17.77 -6.13 4.86
CA VAL A 24 18.81 -7.03 5.41
C VAL A 24 18.75 -8.39 4.73
N LEU A 25 17.55 -8.96 4.53
CA LEU A 25 17.37 -10.24 3.84
C LEU A 25 17.90 -10.18 2.40
N VAL A 26 17.58 -9.13 1.65
CA VAL A 26 18.03 -8.96 0.26
C VAL A 26 19.53 -8.76 0.18
N ILE A 27 20.12 -7.94 1.06
CA ILE A 27 21.56 -7.71 1.08
C ILE A 27 22.31 -8.98 1.52
N GLY A 28 21.78 -9.73 2.48
CA GLY A 28 22.42 -10.93 3.03
C GLY A 28 22.32 -12.16 2.12
N LEU A 29 21.22 -12.33 1.38
CA LEU A 29 20.98 -13.52 0.54
C LEU A 29 21.05 -13.25 -0.96
N GLY A 30 21.05 -11.98 -1.37
CA GLY A 30 21.06 -11.60 -2.77
C GLY A 30 22.43 -11.74 -3.40
N GLN A 31 22.53 -12.51 -4.48
CA GLN A 31 23.74 -12.64 -5.28
C GLN A 31 23.64 -11.80 -6.56
N ASP A 32 24.75 -11.17 -6.95
CA ASP A 32 24.87 -10.43 -8.22
C ASP A 32 23.75 -9.40 -8.44
N LEU A 33 23.21 -8.81 -7.38
CA LEU A 33 22.05 -7.91 -7.44
C LEU A 33 22.29 -6.69 -8.36
N TRP A 34 23.54 -6.31 -8.57
CA TRP A 34 23.97 -5.21 -9.42
C TRP A 34 24.16 -5.61 -10.89
N ARG A 35 24.27 -6.92 -11.19
CA ARG A 35 24.45 -7.42 -12.55
C ARG A 35 23.10 -7.50 -13.26
N ALA A 36 23.02 -6.84 -14.41
CA ALA A 36 21.85 -6.87 -15.27
C ALA A 36 21.56 -8.31 -15.74
N VAL A 37 20.28 -8.68 -15.76
CA VAL A 37 19.80 -9.93 -16.34
C VAL A 37 19.75 -9.79 -17.87
N PRO A 38 20.44 -10.65 -18.64
CA PRO A 38 20.42 -10.60 -20.10
C PRO A 38 19.01 -10.75 -20.66
N ASP A 39 18.73 -10.07 -21.79
CA ASP A 39 17.49 -10.18 -22.57
C ASP A 39 16.19 -9.94 -21.79
N MET A 40 16.30 -9.27 -20.63
CA MET A 40 15.16 -8.97 -19.80
C MET A 40 14.30 -7.87 -20.42
N THR A 41 13.03 -8.19 -20.67
CA THR A 41 12.07 -7.20 -21.13
C THR A 41 11.79 -6.16 -20.04
N PRO A 42 11.49 -4.92 -20.46
CA PRO A 42 11.01 -3.87 -19.57
C PRO A 42 9.79 -4.31 -18.77
N GLN A 43 9.69 -3.90 -17.52
CA GLN A 43 8.57 -4.26 -16.64
C GLN A 43 8.07 -3.01 -15.95
N VAL A 44 6.79 -2.71 -16.14
CA VAL A 44 6.18 -1.44 -15.70
C VAL A 44 5.99 -1.37 -14.18
N SER A 45 5.65 -2.50 -13.56
CA SER A 45 5.35 -2.53 -12.12
C SER A 45 5.42 -3.95 -11.55
N TRP A 46 5.96 -4.09 -10.34
CA TRP A 46 6.00 -5.37 -9.64
C TRP A 46 4.61 -5.82 -9.15
N LEU A 47 3.63 -4.91 -9.15
CA LEU A 47 2.25 -5.18 -8.80
C LEU A 47 1.46 -5.84 -9.94
N MET A 48 1.98 -5.84 -11.18
CA MET A 48 1.33 -6.52 -12.28
C MET A 48 1.48 -8.04 -12.14
N PRO A 49 0.42 -8.82 -12.42
CA PRO A 49 0.43 -10.26 -12.25
C PRO A 49 1.47 -10.95 -13.14
N GLU A 50 1.77 -10.38 -14.31
CA GLU A 50 2.74 -10.94 -15.26
C GLU A 50 4.21 -10.70 -14.86
N THR A 51 4.50 -9.65 -14.10
CA THR A 51 5.89 -9.23 -13.84
C THR A 51 6.66 -10.23 -13.00
N THR A 52 5.99 -10.84 -12.01
CA THR A 52 6.63 -11.83 -11.14
C THR A 52 7.07 -13.10 -11.89
N PRO A 53 6.19 -13.81 -12.63
CA PRO A 53 6.60 -14.99 -13.37
C PRO A 53 7.64 -14.68 -14.46
N LEU A 54 7.53 -13.55 -15.17
CA LEU A 54 8.50 -13.14 -16.19
C LEU A 54 9.91 -12.94 -15.60
N ARG A 55 10.00 -12.25 -14.45
CA ARG A 55 11.29 -11.97 -13.80
C ARG A 55 11.91 -13.22 -13.18
N ILE A 56 11.11 -14.10 -12.58
CA ILE A 56 11.57 -15.41 -12.10
C ILE A 56 12.10 -16.25 -13.27
N GLY A 57 11.37 -16.27 -14.39
CA GLY A 57 11.79 -16.99 -15.61
C GLY A 57 13.12 -16.49 -16.15
N ALA A 58 13.27 -15.17 -16.29
CA ALA A 58 14.51 -14.55 -16.78
C ALA A 58 15.71 -14.83 -15.86
N LEU A 59 15.53 -14.72 -14.54
CA LEU A 59 16.59 -15.02 -13.57
C LEU A 59 17.03 -16.48 -13.60
N ARG A 60 16.08 -17.42 -13.74
CA ARG A 60 16.40 -18.84 -13.88
C ARG A 60 17.12 -19.13 -15.19
N ALA A 61 16.68 -18.55 -16.30
CA ALA A 61 17.34 -18.69 -17.59
C ALA A 61 18.78 -18.14 -17.58
N ALA A 62 19.03 -17.10 -16.79
CA ALA A 62 20.36 -16.53 -16.58
C ALA A 62 21.22 -17.30 -15.55
N GLY A 63 20.80 -18.48 -15.09
CA GLY A 63 21.56 -19.30 -14.15
C GLY A 63 21.60 -18.77 -12.71
N ARG A 64 20.59 -17.98 -12.30
CA ARG A 64 20.51 -17.34 -10.96
C ARG A 64 19.27 -17.80 -10.17
N PRO A 65 19.10 -19.11 -9.90
CA PRO A 65 17.88 -19.65 -9.28
C PRO A 65 17.65 -19.14 -7.84
N GLU A 66 18.70 -18.87 -7.08
CA GLU A 66 18.63 -18.34 -5.71
C GLU A 66 18.06 -16.91 -5.71
N THR A 67 18.50 -16.08 -6.66
CA THR A 67 17.97 -14.72 -6.83
C THR A 67 16.51 -14.76 -7.28
N ALA A 68 16.14 -15.73 -8.12
CA ALA A 68 14.75 -15.94 -8.52
C ALA A 68 13.86 -16.35 -7.33
N ALA A 69 14.35 -17.23 -6.46
CA ALA A 69 13.66 -17.64 -5.25
C ALA A 69 13.51 -16.47 -4.25
N LEU A 70 14.57 -15.69 -4.06
CA LEU A 70 14.55 -14.48 -3.23
C LEU A 70 13.52 -13.46 -3.75
N TYR A 71 13.45 -13.28 -5.08
CA TYR A 71 12.46 -12.41 -5.70
C TYR A 71 11.02 -12.90 -5.43
N ALA A 72 10.74 -14.18 -5.65
CA ALA A 72 9.44 -14.78 -5.38
C ALA A 72 9.02 -14.64 -3.90
N LEU A 73 9.95 -14.93 -2.99
CA LEU A 73 9.75 -14.76 -1.55
C LEU A 73 9.43 -13.31 -1.21
N MET A 74 10.19 -12.35 -1.76
CA MET A 74 9.98 -10.95 -1.43
C MET A 74 8.65 -10.42 -1.96
N VAL A 75 8.23 -10.83 -3.16
CA VAL A 75 6.90 -10.52 -3.69
C VAL A 75 5.81 -11.05 -2.74
N ALA A 76 5.93 -12.31 -2.30
CA ALA A 76 4.99 -12.91 -1.37
C ALA A 76 4.96 -12.17 -0.02
N LEU A 77 6.13 -11.80 0.52
CA LEU A 77 6.22 -11.02 1.76
C LEU A 77 5.63 -9.61 1.61
N CYS A 78 5.83 -8.96 0.47
CA CYS A 78 5.26 -7.63 0.20
C CYS A 78 3.73 -7.67 0.11
N PHE A 79 3.17 -8.60 -0.67
CA PHE A 79 1.71 -8.77 -0.72
C PHE A 79 1.12 -9.25 0.61
N GLY A 80 1.84 -10.15 1.30
CA GLY A 80 1.48 -10.61 2.64
C GLY A 80 1.42 -9.46 3.65
N LEU A 81 2.41 -8.56 3.65
CA LEU A 81 2.41 -7.36 4.48
C LEU A 81 1.21 -6.46 4.16
N ILE A 82 0.98 -6.17 2.88
CA ILE A 82 -0.13 -5.31 2.45
C ILE A 82 -1.46 -5.92 2.92
N GLY A 83 -1.69 -7.21 2.66
CA GLY A 83 -2.89 -7.92 3.07
C GLY A 83 -3.06 -7.94 4.59
N ALA A 84 -2.01 -8.27 5.34
CA ALA A 84 -2.04 -8.32 6.80
C ALA A 84 -2.32 -6.93 7.43
N LEU A 85 -1.70 -5.88 6.91
CA LEU A 85 -1.91 -4.51 7.38
C LEU A 85 -3.32 -4.00 7.03
N VAL A 86 -3.83 -4.31 5.85
CA VAL A 86 -5.22 -3.98 5.44
C VAL A 86 -6.23 -4.73 6.33
N ALA A 87 -6.08 -6.04 6.49
CA ALA A 87 -6.97 -6.84 7.31
C ALA A 87 -6.92 -6.42 8.78
N GLY A 88 -5.71 -6.20 9.32
CA GLY A 88 -5.50 -5.71 10.68
C GLY A 88 -6.09 -4.32 10.89
N GLY A 89 -5.95 -3.43 9.90
CA GLY A 89 -6.58 -2.10 9.93
C GLY A 89 -8.09 -2.19 9.96
N PHE A 90 -8.69 -2.98 9.08
CA PHE A 90 -10.14 -3.20 9.07
C PHE A 90 -10.66 -3.73 10.41
N ALA A 91 -10.04 -4.81 10.92
CA ALA A 91 -10.42 -5.41 12.19
C ALA A 91 -10.31 -4.40 13.36
N TRP A 92 -9.22 -3.63 13.39
CA TRP A 92 -9.02 -2.59 14.39
C TRP A 92 -10.11 -1.50 14.32
N GLY A 93 -10.46 -1.05 13.11
CA GLY A 93 -11.51 -0.07 12.88
C GLY A 93 -12.88 -0.57 13.35
N VAL A 94 -13.21 -1.85 13.10
CA VAL A 94 -14.44 -2.48 13.59
C VAL A 94 -14.50 -2.53 15.12
N MET A 95 -13.37 -2.88 15.77
CA MET A 95 -13.29 -2.95 17.24
C MET A 95 -13.31 -1.57 17.91
N ASN A 96 -12.71 -0.56 17.28
CA ASN A 96 -12.54 0.79 17.84
C ASN A 96 -13.45 1.79 17.12
N LYS A 97 -14.76 1.52 17.15
CA LYS A 97 -15.79 2.36 16.52
C LYS A 97 -15.64 3.82 16.96
N GLY A 98 -15.69 4.75 16.02
CA GLY A 98 -15.73 6.20 16.28
C GLY A 98 -14.38 6.92 16.19
N ALA A 99 -13.25 6.21 16.21
CA ALA A 99 -11.93 6.83 16.09
C ALA A 99 -11.47 6.89 14.63
N THR A 100 -11.93 7.84 13.81
CA THR A 100 -11.43 7.96 12.43
C THR A 100 -9.99 8.46 12.41
N VAL A 101 -9.15 7.79 11.63
CA VAL A 101 -7.71 8.01 11.63
C VAL A 101 -7.31 8.87 10.44
N LEU A 102 -7.48 8.42 9.20
CA LEU A 102 -6.98 9.17 8.04
C LEU A 102 -8.01 10.18 7.56
N GLY A 103 -9.26 9.79 7.66
CA GLY A 103 -10.48 10.40 7.17
C GLY A 103 -10.58 10.53 5.65
N VAL A 104 -11.80 10.35 5.13
CA VAL A 104 -12.12 10.02 3.73
C VAL A 104 -11.49 10.99 2.71
N ASP A 105 -11.47 12.29 2.98
CA ASP A 105 -10.86 13.28 2.08
C ASP A 105 -9.34 13.08 1.89
N LYS A 106 -8.62 12.76 2.97
CA LYS A 106 -7.19 12.49 2.88
C LYS A 106 -6.93 11.13 2.23
N ALA A 107 -7.77 10.14 2.51
CA ALA A 107 -7.69 8.83 1.86
C ALA A 107 -7.83 8.96 0.33
N LEU A 108 -8.83 9.72 -0.13
CA LEU A 108 -9.01 10.02 -1.55
C LEU A 108 -7.81 10.76 -2.13
N ARG A 109 -7.29 11.80 -1.46
CA ARG A 109 -6.09 12.50 -1.94
C ARG A 109 -4.87 11.58 -2.06
N TYR A 110 -4.66 10.68 -1.10
CA TYR A 110 -3.57 9.70 -1.18
C TYR A 110 -3.78 8.70 -2.32
N LEU A 111 -5.00 8.19 -2.50
CA LEU A 111 -5.32 7.31 -3.62
C LEU A 111 -5.12 8.01 -4.97
N THR A 112 -5.56 9.26 -5.10
CA THR A 112 -5.36 10.06 -6.31
C THR A 112 -3.88 10.35 -6.55
N ALA A 113 -3.13 10.72 -5.51
CA ALA A 113 -1.69 10.96 -5.61
C ALA A 113 -0.93 9.68 -6.00
N LEU A 114 -1.29 8.53 -5.42
CA LEU A 114 -0.72 7.22 -5.79
C LEU A 114 -1.06 6.84 -7.23
N ALA A 115 -2.32 7.02 -7.65
CA ALA A 115 -2.74 6.76 -9.02
C ALA A 115 -2.03 7.68 -10.03
N PHE A 116 -1.85 8.96 -9.68
CA PHE A 116 -1.09 9.91 -10.49
C PHE A 116 0.39 9.53 -10.58
N LEU A 117 1.04 9.23 -9.46
CA LEU A 117 2.44 8.78 -9.44
C LEU A 117 2.64 7.50 -10.25
N TYR A 118 1.70 6.56 -10.15
CA TYR A 118 1.70 5.34 -10.96
C TYR A 118 1.56 5.66 -12.46
N GLY A 119 0.63 6.54 -12.83
CA GLY A 119 0.44 6.99 -14.22
C GLY A 119 1.66 7.69 -14.79
N VAL A 120 2.29 8.59 -14.02
CA VAL A 120 3.52 9.28 -14.41
C VAL A 120 4.70 8.31 -14.54
N SER A 121 4.87 7.38 -13.60
CA SER A 121 5.92 6.35 -13.67
C SER A 121 5.77 5.48 -14.91
N THR A 122 4.55 5.00 -15.18
CA THR A 122 4.25 4.19 -16.36
C THR A 122 4.51 4.96 -17.65
N GLY A 123 4.04 6.22 -17.73
CA GLY A 123 4.23 7.07 -18.90
C GLY A 123 5.71 7.37 -19.15
N LEU A 124 6.47 7.67 -18.10
CA LEU A 124 7.91 7.93 -18.19
C LEU A 124 8.67 6.68 -18.65
N GLU A 125 8.31 5.50 -18.15
CA GLU A 125 8.95 4.25 -18.57
C GLU A 125 8.68 3.94 -20.04
N VAL A 126 7.45 4.13 -20.53
CA VAL A 126 7.12 4.00 -21.96
C VAL A 126 7.96 4.95 -22.81
N ILE A 127 8.08 6.22 -22.40
CA ILE A 127 8.88 7.23 -23.10
C ILE A 127 10.36 6.82 -23.12
N LEU A 128 10.93 6.42 -21.99
CA LEU A 128 12.34 6.01 -21.91
C LEU A 128 12.66 4.81 -22.82
N HIS A 129 11.71 3.89 -23.00
CA HIS A 129 11.85 2.77 -23.94
C HIS A 129 11.78 3.19 -25.40
N LEU A 130 11.00 4.22 -25.72
CA LEU A 130 10.89 4.75 -27.08
C LEU A 130 12.15 5.51 -27.52
N VAL A 131 12.87 6.17 -26.59
CA VAL A 131 14.02 7.03 -26.94
C VAL A 131 15.35 6.26 -27.08
N ARG A 132 15.39 4.93 -26.88
CA ARG A 132 16.58 4.06 -27.07
C ARG A 132 17.89 4.60 -26.44
N ILE A 133 17.80 5.29 -25.30
CA ILE A 133 18.97 5.98 -24.70
C ILE A 133 19.95 5.01 -23.99
N THR A 134 19.62 3.74 -23.77
CA THR A 134 20.45 2.81 -22.97
C THR A 134 20.98 1.61 -23.77
N PRO A 135 22.24 1.18 -23.54
CA PRO A 135 22.79 -0.03 -24.14
C PRO A 135 22.00 -1.28 -23.71
N GLN A 136 22.10 -2.36 -24.49
CA GLN A 136 21.42 -3.63 -24.24
C GLN A 136 21.76 -4.15 -22.83
N GLY A 137 20.79 -4.00 -21.91
CA GLY A 137 20.98 -4.16 -20.47
C GLY A 137 20.56 -2.89 -19.70
N GLY A 138 19.32 -2.43 -19.90
CA GLY A 138 18.80 -1.23 -19.22
C GLY A 138 18.68 -1.39 -17.71
N LEU A 139 18.54 -0.28 -16.97
CA LEU A 139 18.41 -0.27 -15.51
C LEU A 139 17.30 -1.20 -14.98
N HIS A 140 16.26 -1.42 -15.79
CA HIS A 140 15.17 -2.35 -15.48
C HIS A 140 15.65 -3.81 -15.30
N ALA A 141 16.76 -4.19 -15.92
CA ALA A 141 17.32 -5.53 -15.84
C ALA A 141 18.13 -5.78 -14.54
N ILE A 142 18.39 -4.75 -13.73
CA ILE A 142 19.18 -4.87 -12.49
C ILE A 142 18.26 -5.30 -11.33
N PRO A 143 18.42 -6.51 -10.75
CA PRO A 143 17.52 -7.00 -9.70
C PRO A 143 17.52 -6.15 -8.43
N GLY A 144 18.68 -5.60 -8.03
CA GLY A 144 18.81 -4.77 -6.83
C GLY A 144 17.92 -3.52 -6.86
N LEU A 145 17.80 -2.86 -8.03
CA LEU A 145 16.93 -1.69 -8.19
C LEU A 145 15.46 -2.05 -8.01
N TRP A 146 15.07 -3.27 -8.39
CA TRP A 146 13.71 -3.74 -8.20
C TRP A 146 13.38 -4.02 -6.75
N PHE A 147 14.28 -4.64 -5.99
CA PHE A 147 14.09 -4.78 -4.55
C PHE A 147 14.02 -3.41 -3.85
N PHE A 148 14.86 -2.47 -4.27
CA PHE A 148 14.86 -1.10 -3.75
C PHE A 148 13.57 -0.33 -4.06
N ALA A 149 12.91 -0.60 -5.19
CA ALA A 149 11.61 -0.02 -5.50
C ALA A 149 10.45 -0.76 -4.80
N MET A 150 10.49 -2.10 -4.78
CA MET A 150 9.43 -2.96 -4.28
C MET A 150 9.24 -2.85 -2.77
N ILE A 151 10.31 -2.93 -1.98
CA ILE A 151 10.21 -2.97 -0.51
C ILE A 151 9.61 -1.68 0.06
N PRO A 152 10.10 -0.46 -0.29
CA PRO A 152 9.53 0.78 0.23
C PRO A 152 8.11 1.02 -0.31
N SER A 153 7.84 0.70 -1.58
CA SER A 153 6.50 0.86 -2.13
C SER A 153 5.49 -0.06 -1.44
N ALA A 154 5.85 -1.31 -1.13
CA ALA A 154 5.00 -2.21 -0.35
C ALA A 154 4.74 -1.69 1.07
N ALA A 155 5.75 -1.16 1.76
CA ALA A 155 5.61 -0.58 3.09
C ALA A 155 4.67 0.65 3.10
N ILE A 156 4.82 1.53 2.10
CA ILE A 156 3.97 2.72 1.93
C ILE A 156 2.54 2.29 1.60
N LEU A 157 2.35 1.41 0.62
CA LEU A 157 1.03 0.93 0.20
C LEU A 157 0.33 0.17 1.32
N GLY A 158 1.03 -0.70 2.04
CA GLY A 158 0.48 -1.44 3.17
C GLY A 158 0.03 -0.50 4.29
N ARG A 159 0.83 0.53 4.62
CA ARG A 159 0.45 1.53 5.63
C ARG A 159 -0.77 2.35 5.19
N ILE A 160 -0.79 2.83 3.95
CA ILE A 160 -1.92 3.61 3.43
C ILE A 160 -3.18 2.73 3.41
N GLY A 161 -3.07 1.51 2.90
CA GLY A 161 -4.14 0.52 2.87
C GLY A 161 -4.71 0.23 4.26
N ALA A 162 -3.86 0.04 5.27
CA ALA A 162 -4.27 -0.17 6.66
C ALA A 162 -5.13 0.97 7.20
N LEU A 163 -4.73 2.22 6.91
CA LEU A 163 -5.41 3.41 7.42
C LEU A 163 -6.75 3.63 6.71
N ILE A 164 -6.82 3.35 5.41
CA ILE A 164 -8.08 3.37 4.65
C ILE A 164 -9.02 2.27 5.17
N ALA A 165 -8.51 1.05 5.33
CA ALA A 165 -9.27 -0.09 5.80
C ALA A 165 -9.79 0.10 7.22
N HIS A 166 -8.98 0.73 8.09
CA HIS A 166 -9.40 1.15 9.42
C HIS A 166 -10.63 2.05 9.39
N ASP A 167 -10.59 3.13 8.62
CA ASP A 167 -11.72 4.07 8.57
C ASP A 167 -12.96 3.43 7.93
N ALA A 168 -12.78 2.59 6.90
CA ALA A 168 -13.87 1.81 6.31
C ALA A 168 -14.51 0.84 7.32
N GLY A 169 -13.70 0.11 8.09
CA GLY A 169 -14.16 -0.80 9.13
C GLY A 169 -14.96 -0.09 10.23
N ALA A 170 -14.47 1.07 10.69
CA ALA A 170 -15.18 1.87 11.68
C ALA A 170 -16.54 2.38 11.16
N LEU A 171 -16.59 2.89 9.92
CA LEU A 171 -17.83 3.37 9.30
C LEU A 171 -18.86 2.25 9.10
N ILE A 172 -18.44 1.09 8.59
CA ILE A 172 -19.32 -0.07 8.40
C ILE A 172 -19.87 -0.56 9.74
N ALA A 173 -19.02 -0.66 10.77
CA ALA A 173 -19.43 -1.12 12.10
C ALA A 173 -20.45 -0.18 12.75
N ILE A 174 -20.31 1.14 12.55
CA ILE A 174 -21.27 2.14 13.03
C ILE A 174 -22.58 2.04 12.26
N ALA A 175 -22.52 1.93 10.93
CA ALA A 175 -23.71 1.84 10.08
C ALA A 175 -24.54 0.59 10.39
N ILE A 176 -23.91 -0.57 10.60
CA ILE A 176 -24.60 -1.82 10.96
C ILE A 176 -25.20 -1.76 12.36
N ALA A 177 -24.47 -1.19 13.33
CA ALA A 177 -24.94 -1.14 14.71
C ALA A 177 -26.08 -0.12 14.92
N GLY A 178 -26.33 0.77 13.96
CA GLY A 178 -27.42 1.74 14.02
C GLY A 178 -27.32 2.70 15.21
N GLU A 179 -26.11 2.98 15.71
CA GLU A 179 -25.87 3.75 16.93
C GLU A 179 -25.98 5.28 16.65
N PRO A 180 -27.10 5.94 17.00
CA PRO A 180 -27.36 7.32 16.59
C PRO A 180 -26.43 8.32 17.29
N THR A 181 -26.06 8.06 18.53
CA THR A 181 -25.15 8.88 19.33
C THR A 181 -23.75 8.89 18.72
N ARG A 182 -23.26 7.74 18.26
CA ARG A 182 -21.96 7.63 17.60
C ARG A 182 -21.94 8.27 16.21
N LEU A 183 -23.03 8.19 15.47
CA LEU A 183 -23.17 8.93 14.21
C LEU A 183 -23.13 10.44 14.44
N ALA A 184 -23.81 10.94 15.48
CA ALA A 184 -23.78 12.35 15.84
C ALA A 184 -22.38 12.80 16.30
N GLU A 185 -21.69 12.01 17.11
CA GLU A 185 -20.31 12.26 17.52
C GLU A 185 -19.36 12.26 16.31
N LEU A 186 -19.55 11.35 15.35
CA LEU A 186 -18.73 11.28 14.14
C LEU A 186 -18.98 12.47 13.21
N VAL A 187 -20.23 12.94 13.10
CA VAL A 187 -20.57 14.19 12.40
C VAL A 187 -19.89 15.38 13.10
N ALA A 188 -20.10 15.55 14.40
CA ALA A 188 -19.55 16.67 15.17
C ALA A 188 -18.01 16.71 15.08
N THR A 189 -17.37 15.57 15.29
CA THR A 189 -15.90 15.44 15.22
C THR A 189 -15.39 15.72 13.80
N ALA A 190 -16.07 15.22 12.75
CA ALA A 190 -15.67 15.48 11.37
C ALA A 190 -15.86 16.95 10.97
N GLU A 191 -16.95 17.59 11.40
CA GLU A 191 -17.18 19.01 11.16
C GLU A 191 -16.18 19.90 11.90
N GLU A 192 -15.86 19.57 13.15
CA GLU A 192 -14.89 20.30 13.98
C GLU A 192 -13.46 20.14 13.45
N THR A 193 -13.03 18.91 13.16
CA THR A 193 -11.62 18.66 12.77
C THR A 193 -11.35 18.90 11.28
N ARG A 194 -12.37 18.81 10.41
CA ARG A 194 -12.19 18.84 8.94
C ARG A 194 -13.07 19.82 8.20
N GLY A 195 -13.97 20.48 8.91
CA GLY A 195 -14.90 21.46 8.37
C GLY A 195 -16.17 20.82 7.81
N ALA A 196 -17.25 21.60 7.88
CA ALA A 196 -18.59 21.21 7.47
C ALA A 196 -18.76 20.90 5.98
N LYS A 197 -17.77 21.14 5.13
CA LYS A 197 -17.81 20.80 3.68
C LYS A 197 -17.05 19.51 3.34
N SER A 198 -16.40 18.89 4.32
CA SER A 198 -15.66 17.63 4.13
C SER A 198 -16.58 16.50 3.64
N LEU A 199 -16.03 15.59 2.84
CA LEU A 199 -16.77 14.41 2.35
C LEU A 199 -17.20 13.53 3.53
N GLU A 200 -16.43 13.51 4.61
CA GLU A 200 -16.78 12.84 5.86
C GLU A 200 -17.98 13.46 6.56
N ALA A 201 -18.01 14.78 6.74
CA ALA A 201 -19.18 15.45 7.31
C ALA A 201 -20.42 15.26 6.43
N ARG A 202 -20.25 15.18 5.10
CA ARG A 202 -21.35 14.88 4.17
C ARG A 202 -21.82 13.43 4.29
N LEU A 203 -20.91 12.46 4.29
CA LEU A 203 -21.21 11.03 4.43
C LEU A 203 -21.85 10.71 5.77
N ALA A 204 -21.30 11.27 6.86
CA ALA A 204 -21.82 11.10 8.20
C ALA A 204 -23.24 11.69 8.34
N ARG A 205 -23.52 12.87 7.75
CA ARG A 205 -24.88 13.41 7.66
C ARG A 205 -25.81 12.57 6.80
N LEU A 206 -25.32 12.02 5.69
CA LEU A 206 -26.09 11.14 4.82
C LEU A 206 -26.46 9.83 5.53
N LEU A 207 -25.54 9.25 6.29
CA LEU A 207 -25.75 8.07 7.13
C LEU A 207 -26.73 8.36 8.28
N ALA A 208 -26.59 9.52 8.94
CA ALA A 208 -27.54 9.97 9.97
C ALA A 208 -28.95 10.23 9.40
N ALA A 209 -29.05 10.67 8.13
CA ALA A 209 -30.32 10.93 7.45
C ALA A 209 -31.00 9.66 6.89
N ARG A 210 -30.24 8.61 6.55
CA ARG A 210 -30.74 7.34 5.98
C ARG A 210 -31.40 6.40 6.99
N ARG A 211 -32.03 6.93 8.04
CA ARG A 211 -32.76 6.11 9.03
C ARG A 211 -33.75 5.17 8.34
N PRO A 212 -33.79 3.86 8.68
CA PRO A 212 -35.07 3.18 8.70
C PRO A 212 -35.91 3.83 9.81
N VAL A 213 -37.10 4.32 9.46
CA VAL A 213 -38.15 4.61 10.43
C VAL A 213 -38.49 3.27 11.06
N ILE A 214 -38.10 3.07 12.32
CA ILE A 214 -38.63 2.00 13.17
C ILE A 214 -39.41 2.68 14.28
#